data_AF-A0A252DVL0-F1
#
_entry.id   AF-A0A252DVL0-F1
#
_cell.length_a   1.000
_cell.length_b   1.000
_cell.length_c   1.000
_cell.angle_alpha   90.00
_cell.angle_beta   90.00
_cell.angle_gamma   90.00
#
_symmetry.space_group_name_H-M   'P 1'
#
loop_
_entity.id
_entity.type
_entity.pdbx_description
1 polymer ?
#
loop_
_entity_poly.entity_id
_entity_poly.type
_entity_poly.pdbx_seq_one_letter_code
_entity_poly.pdbx_strand_id
1 'polypeptide(L)'
;MNLAYMIAESDKDVEILQKLLPQNLSKNIKFIAGESSYRARSLASSLLATRKTPVALVLDADTDNESQIFERNELINYVLNQASSGIPYQVFLAIPQLEIVFLQDKLLIEKIAQRQFNDLEWQLAQSKPKEFLETVFGNNEQINARIFENINDAEIEILQQSPLIQEIIKFLSSLITSSVAIN
;
A
#
# COMPACT_ATOMS: atom_id res chain seq x y z
N MET A 1 -8.98 1.08 -21.38
CA MET A 1 -7.57 0.70 -21.13
C MET A 1 -7.23 1.11 -19.72
N ASN A 2 -6.43 0.33 -19.00
CA ASN A 2 -6.00 0.69 -17.64
C ASN A 2 -4.91 1.76 -17.75
N LEU A 3 -4.96 2.77 -16.88
CA LEU A 3 -3.95 3.80 -16.73
C LEU A 3 -2.66 3.22 -16.12
N ALA A 4 -2.80 2.34 -15.13
CA ALA A 4 -1.69 1.70 -14.44
C ALA A 4 -2.08 0.34 -13.88
N TYR A 5 -1.08 -0.49 -13.57
CA TYR A 5 -1.21 -1.63 -12.69
C TYR A 5 -0.74 -1.26 -11.29
N MET A 6 -1.50 -1.67 -10.28
CA MET A 6 -1.07 -1.60 -8.89
C MET A 6 -0.91 -3.02 -8.36
N ILE A 7 0.29 -3.36 -7.91
CA ILE A 7 0.61 -4.69 -7.43
C ILE A 7 0.92 -4.61 -5.95
N ALA A 8 0.30 -5.47 -5.15
CA ALA A 8 0.61 -5.64 -3.74
C ALA A 8 0.94 -7.10 -3.42
N GLU A 9 1.43 -7.41 -2.22
CA GLU A 9 1.87 -8.77 -1.89
C GLU A 9 0.71 -9.74 -1.74
N SER A 10 -0.41 -9.30 -1.18
CA SER A 10 -1.58 -10.13 -0.89
C SER A 10 -2.90 -9.48 -1.32
N ASP A 11 -3.98 -10.28 -1.33
CA ASP A 11 -5.34 -9.77 -1.59
C ASP A 11 -5.81 -8.79 -0.51
N LYS A 12 -5.34 -8.96 0.74
CA LYS A 12 -5.64 -8.04 1.84
C LYS A 12 -5.02 -6.67 1.60
N ASP A 13 -3.80 -6.63 1.08
CA ASP A 13 -3.13 -5.38 0.77
C ASP A 13 -3.83 -4.65 -0.39
N VAL A 14 -4.25 -5.41 -1.39
CA VAL A 14 -5.06 -4.89 -2.49
C VAL A 14 -6.36 -4.27 -1.95
N GLU A 15 -7.06 -4.93 -1.03
CA GLU A 15 -8.29 -4.41 -0.43
C GLU A 15 -8.04 -3.07 0.29
N ILE A 16 -6.97 -2.98 1.09
CA ILE A 16 -6.59 -1.73 1.77
C ILE A 16 -6.40 -0.62 0.75
N LEU A 17 -5.59 -0.86 -0.28
CA LEU A 17 -5.30 0.13 -1.31
C LEU A 17 -6.55 0.53 -2.11
N GLN A 18 -7.42 -0.43 -2.44
CA GLN A 18 -8.67 -0.14 -3.15
C GLN A 18 -9.62 0.75 -2.35
N LYS A 19 -9.69 0.55 -1.03
CA LYS A 19 -10.56 1.33 -0.14
C LYS A 19 -9.99 2.70 0.17
N LEU A 20 -8.67 2.81 0.33
CA LEU A 20 -8.03 4.07 0.68
C LEU A 20 -7.76 4.97 -0.53
N LEU A 21 -7.64 4.44 -1.75
CA LEU A 21 -7.41 5.29 -2.91
C LEU A 21 -8.69 6.03 -3.35
N PRO A 22 -8.61 7.34 -3.63
CA PRO A 22 -9.72 8.11 -4.17
C PRO A 22 -10.35 7.47 -5.42
N GLN A 23 -11.69 7.43 -5.48
CA GLN A 23 -12.42 6.74 -6.55
C GLN A 23 -12.08 7.24 -7.96
N ASN A 24 -11.73 8.52 -8.10
CA ASN A 24 -11.32 9.10 -9.37
C ASN A 24 -9.99 8.52 -9.88
N LEU A 25 -9.11 8.08 -8.99
CA LEU A 25 -7.85 7.43 -9.34
C LEU A 25 -8.02 5.92 -9.54
N SER A 26 -8.79 5.26 -8.68
CA SER A 26 -8.91 3.79 -8.68
C SER A 26 -9.64 3.21 -9.90
N LYS A 27 -10.58 3.94 -10.51
CA LYS A 27 -11.38 3.46 -11.66
C LYS A 27 -10.57 2.96 -12.85
N ASN A 28 -9.39 3.51 -13.08
CA ASN A 28 -8.52 3.15 -14.22
C ASN A 28 -7.29 2.34 -13.79
N ILE A 29 -7.24 1.88 -12.55
CA ILE A 29 -6.13 1.08 -12.02
C ILE A 29 -6.55 -0.39 -12.00
N LYS A 30 -5.69 -1.26 -12.50
CA LYS A 30 -5.87 -2.71 -12.30
C LYS A 30 -5.02 -3.17 -11.12
N PHE A 31 -5.70 -3.52 -10.04
CA PHE A 31 -5.11 -4.09 -8.84
C PHE A 31 -4.81 -5.57 -9.04
N ILE A 32 -3.65 -6.04 -8.56
CA ILE A 32 -3.24 -7.44 -8.63
C ILE A 32 -2.52 -7.82 -7.34
N ALA A 33 -2.92 -8.91 -6.70
CA ALA A 33 -2.15 -9.54 -5.63
C ALA A 33 -1.04 -10.42 -6.23
N GLY A 34 0.18 -10.22 -5.77
CA GLY A 34 1.37 -10.94 -6.22
C GLY A 34 1.58 -12.29 -5.53
N GLU A 35 0.82 -12.60 -4.47
CA GLU A 35 0.94 -13.76 -3.58
C GLU A 35 2.22 -13.81 -2.72
N SER A 36 3.22 -12.97 -3.00
CA SER A 36 4.43 -12.74 -2.18
C SER A 36 5.23 -11.56 -2.71
N SER A 37 6.11 -10.99 -1.89
CA SER A 37 7.07 -9.95 -2.32
C SER A 37 7.87 -10.30 -3.59
N TYR A 38 8.37 -11.53 -3.69
CA TYR A 38 9.15 -11.96 -4.86
C TYR A 38 8.29 -12.03 -6.13
N ARG A 39 7.11 -12.65 -6.04
CA ARG A 39 6.22 -12.82 -7.19
C ARG A 39 5.60 -11.48 -7.62
N ALA A 40 5.29 -10.59 -6.67
CA ALA A 40 4.86 -9.22 -6.96
C ALA A 40 5.91 -8.46 -7.79
N ARG A 41 7.19 -8.52 -7.37
CA ARG A 41 8.31 -7.92 -8.13
C ARG A 41 8.48 -8.53 -9.52
N SER A 42 8.46 -9.85 -9.63
CA SER A 42 8.58 -10.55 -10.91
C SER A 42 7.45 -10.18 -11.88
N LEU A 43 6.22 -10.08 -11.36
CA LEU A 43 5.06 -9.64 -12.13
C LEU A 43 5.20 -8.18 -12.56
N ALA A 44 5.65 -7.28 -11.69
CA ALA A 44 5.89 -5.88 -12.01
C ALA A 44 6.86 -5.74 -13.19
N SER A 45 8.02 -6.40 -13.14
CA SER A 45 8.99 -6.43 -14.25
C SER A 45 8.35 -6.96 -15.54
N SER A 46 7.56 -8.04 -15.44
CA SER A 46 6.91 -8.65 -16.60
C SER A 46 5.89 -7.71 -17.25
N LEU A 47 5.08 -7.00 -16.45
CA LEU A 47 4.09 -6.05 -16.96
C LEU A 47 4.75 -4.83 -17.59
N LEU A 48 5.83 -4.31 -16.99
CA LEU A 48 6.62 -3.24 -17.57
C LEU A 48 7.16 -3.62 -18.96
N ALA A 49 7.79 -4.79 -19.06
CA ALA A 49 8.41 -5.26 -20.31
C ALA A 49 7.38 -5.62 -21.40
N THR A 50 6.26 -6.25 -21.03
CA THR A 50 5.33 -6.86 -22.01
C THR A 50 4.09 -6.01 -22.30
N ARG A 51 3.58 -5.27 -21.31
CA ARG A 51 2.36 -4.45 -21.44
C ARG A 51 2.64 -2.98 -21.65
N LYS A 52 3.89 -2.53 -21.40
CA LYS A 52 4.30 -1.13 -21.53
C LYS A 52 3.33 -0.16 -20.84
N THR A 53 2.81 -0.55 -19.69
CA THR A 53 1.84 0.20 -18.89
C THR A 53 2.49 0.53 -17.55
N PRO A 54 2.28 1.74 -17.00
CA PRO A 54 2.84 2.11 -15.71
C PRO A 54 2.53 1.13 -14.57
N VAL A 55 3.46 1.01 -13.62
CA VAL A 55 3.33 0.11 -12.46
C VAL A 55 3.59 0.85 -11.14
N ALA A 56 2.62 0.78 -10.23
CA ALA A 56 2.82 1.06 -8.81
C ALA A 56 3.02 -0.28 -8.08
N LEU A 57 4.19 -0.49 -7.48
CA LEU A 57 4.50 -1.70 -6.74
C LEU A 57 4.54 -1.38 -5.25
N VAL A 58 3.60 -1.92 -4.47
CA VAL A 58 3.51 -1.74 -3.02
C VAL A 58 3.96 -3.03 -2.35
N LEU A 59 4.94 -2.94 -1.46
CA LEU A 59 5.51 -4.09 -0.76
C LEU A 59 5.69 -3.75 0.71
N ASP A 60 5.74 -4.78 1.54
CA ASP A 60 6.14 -4.62 2.93
C ASP A 60 7.67 -4.52 3.00
N ALA A 61 8.16 -3.70 3.93
CA ALA A 61 9.58 -3.62 4.25
C ALA A 61 10.02 -4.80 5.13
N ASP A 62 9.09 -5.35 5.93
CA ASP A 62 9.31 -6.38 6.97
C ASP A 62 10.31 -5.95 8.07
N THR A 63 10.69 -4.68 8.09
CA THR A 63 11.67 -4.11 9.03
C THR A 63 11.47 -2.60 9.16
N ASP A 64 11.89 -2.04 10.28
CA ASP A 64 12.02 -0.60 10.54
C ASP A 64 13.47 -0.10 10.41
N ASN A 65 14.41 -1.00 10.10
CA ASN A 65 15.82 -0.65 9.95
C ASN A 65 16.05 0.11 8.64
N GLU A 66 16.38 1.41 8.74
CA GLU A 66 16.57 2.30 7.59
C GLU A 66 17.58 1.77 6.56
N SER A 67 18.69 1.17 7.00
CA SER A 67 19.71 0.64 6.09
C SER A 67 19.18 -0.54 5.28
N GLN A 68 18.44 -1.45 5.91
CA GLN A 68 17.81 -2.58 5.21
C GLN A 68 16.70 -2.13 4.26
N ILE A 69 15.91 -1.12 4.66
CA ILE A 69 14.87 -0.52 3.82
C ILE A 69 15.50 0.12 2.58
N PHE A 70 16.58 0.89 2.76
CA PHE A 70 17.29 1.54 1.67
C PHE A 70 17.89 0.52 0.69
N GLU A 71 18.61 -0.49 1.19
CA GLU A 71 19.20 -1.55 0.36
C GLU A 71 18.13 -2.33 -0.42
N ARG A 72 17.01 -2.66 0.23
CA ARG A 72 15.88 -3.33 -0.41
C ARG A 72 15.28 -2.46 -1.51
N ASN A 73 15.06 -1.17 -1.24
CA ASN A 73 14.51 -0.25 -2.23
C ASN A 73 15.42 -0.12 -3.46
N GLU A 74 16.74 0.04 -3.25
CA GLU A 74 17.71 0.14 -4.34
C GLU A 74 17.73 -1.12 -5.21
N LEU A 75 17.75 -2.30 -4.58
CA LEU A 75 17.75 -3.57 -5.30
C LEU A 75 16.51 -3.74 -6.18
N ILE A 76 15.33 -3.40 -5.66
CA ILE A 76 14.07 -3.53 -6.40
C ILE A 76 14.03 -2.53 -7.54
N ASN A 77 14.42 -1.27 -7.29
CA ASN A 77 14.46 -0.25 -8.32
C ASN A 77 15.44 -0.61 -9.43
N TYR A 78 16.61 -1.17 -9.12
CA TYR A 78 17.57 -1.63 -10.11
C TYR A 78 16.94 -2.66 -11.07
N VAL A 79 16.24 -3.66 -10.53
CA VAL A 79 15.59 -4.73 -11.33
C VAL A 79 14.43 -4.18 -12.17
N LEU A 80 13.58 -3.33 -11.60
CA LEU A 80 12.46 -2.74 -12.35
C LEU A 80 12.93 -1.78 -13.44
N ASN A 81 13.99 -1.01 -13.17
CA ASN A 81 14.53 -0.06 -14.15
C ASN A 81 14.97 -0.76 -15.44
N GLN A 82 15.62 -1.92 -15.31
CA GLN A 82 16.04 -2.73 -16.46
C GLN A 82 14.86 -3.22 -17.30
N ALA A 83 13.72 -3.53 -16.67
CA ALA A 83 12.52 -4.00 -17.36
C ALA A 83 11.66 -2.84 -17.91
N SER A 84 11.78 -1.64 -17.34
CA SER A 84 10.88 -0.51 -17.61
C SER A 84 10.91 -0.03 -19.06
N SER A 85 12.09 -0.02 -19.70
CA SER A 85 12.29 0.61 -21.02
C SER A 85 11.71 2.04 -21.12
N GLY A 86 11.80 2.82 -20.04
CA GLY A 86 11.27 4.19 -19.96
C GLY A 86 9.79 4.31 -19.60
N ILE A 87 9.11 3.18 -19.33
CA ILE A 87 7.75 3.19 -18.80
C ILE A 87 7.76 3.60 -17.31
N PRO A 88 6.93 4.56 -16.88
CA PRO A 88 6.90 5.01 -15.49
C PRO A 88 6.60 3.87 -14.51
N TYR A 89 7.34 3.82 -13.41
CA TYR A 89 7.04 2.95 -12.30
C TYR A 89 7.47 3.60 -10.99
N GLN A 90 6.91 3.13 -9.88
CA GLN A 90 7.36 3.51 -8.55
C GLN A 90 7.20 2.34 -7.58
N VAL A 91 8.20 2.16 -6.72
CA VAL A 91 8.19 1.21 -5.60
C VAL A 91 7.79 1.97 -4.34
N PHE A 92 6.84 1.42 -3.60
CA PHE A 92 6.40 1.92 -2.31
C PHE A 92 6.63 0.83 -1.27
N LEU A 93 7.43 1.14 -0.25
CA LEU A 93 7.67 0.24 0.87
C LEU A 93 6.82 0.70 2.05
N ALA A 94 5.90 -0.14 2.49
CA ALA A 94 5.20 0.04 3.75
C ALA A 94 6.12 -0.37 4.89
N ILE A 95 6.30 0.49 5.89
CA ILE A 95 7.25 0.29 6.97
C ILE A 95 6.51 0.11 8.29
N PRO A 96 6.63 -1.04 8.98
CA PRO A 96 7.25 -2.28 8.47
C PRO A 96 6.32 -3.04 7.49
N GLN A 97 5.00 -2.85 7.59
CA GLN A 97 3.98 -3.55 6.82
C GLN A 97 2.81 -2.62 6.51
N LEU A 98 2.03 -2.91 5.46
CA LEU A 98 0.96 -2.05 4.97
C LEU A 98 -0.10 -1.72 6.02
N GLU A 99 -0.38 -2.61 6.96
CA GLU A 99 -1.34 -2.38 8.04
C GLU A 99 -1.01 -1.17 8.92
N ILE A 100 0.23 -0.65 8.87
CA ILE A 100 0.63 0.58 9.56
C ILE A 100 -0.28 1.76 9.20
N VAL A 101 -0.90 1.76 8.01
CA VAL A 101 -1.85 2.82 7.61
C VAL A 101 -3.03 2.93 8.57
N PHE A 102 -3.50 1.80 9.11
CA PHE A 102 -4.59 1.78 10.08
C PHE A 102 -4.16 2.35 11.44
N LEU A 103 -2.88 2.21 11.77
CA LEU A 103 -2.32 2.65 13.04
C LEU A 103 -1.80 4.09 13.02
N GLN A 104 -2.19 4.89 12.04
CA GLN A 104 -1.92 6.32 12.05
C GLN A 104 -2.82 7.09 13.05
N ASP A 105 -4.02 6.59 13.30
CA ASP A 105 -4.98 7.18 14.24
C ASP A 105 -5.31 6.19 15.36
N LYS A 106 -4.77 6.47 16.55
CA LYS A 106 -5.01 5.69 17.77
C LYS A 106 -6.48 5.69 18.17
N LEU A 107 -7.14 6.85 18.12
CA LEU A 107 -8.52 7.01 18.56
C LEU A 107 -9.47 6.21 17.67
N LEU A 108 -9.20 6.16 16.37
CA LEU A 108 -9.95 5.34 15.43
C LEU A 108 -9.90 3.85 15.82
N ILE A 109 -8.71 3.33 16.10
CA ILE A 109 -8.55 1.92 16.47
C ILE A 109 -9.14 1.62 17.85
N GLU A 110 -9.00 2.53 18.82
CA GLU A 110 -9.62 2.42 20.14
C GLU A 110 -11.16 2.39 20.05
N LYS A 111 -11.74 3.21 19.17
CA LYS A 111 -13.18 3.24 18.89
C LYS A 111 -13.67 1.88 18.39
N ILE A 112 -12.97 1.29 17.42
CA ILE A 112 -13.36 0.01 16.81
C ILE A 112 -13.13 -1.15 17.79
N ALA A 113 -12.04 -1.10 18.55
CA ALA A 113 -11.69 -2.12 19.54
C ALA A 113 -12.49 -2.03 20.84
N GLN A 114 -13.23 -0.93 21.04
CA GLN A 114 -13.96 -0.63 22.28
C GLN A 114 -13.08 -0.71 23.53
N ARG A 115 -11.79 -0.39 23.39
CA ARG A 115 -10.82 -0.34 24.48
C ARG A 115 -9.77 0.71 24.20
N GLN A 116 -9.18 1.23 25.26
CA GLN A 116 -8.01 2.10 25.17
C GLN A 116 -6.73 1.27 25.13
N PHE A 117 -5.71 1.79 24.43
CA PHE A 117 -4.36 1.23 24.42
C PHE A 117 -3.45 2.16 25.19
N ASN A 118 -2.59 1.61 26.04
CA ASN A 118 -1.55 2.42 26.65
C ASN A 118 -0.44 2.76 25.64
N ASP A 119 0.48 3.64 26.01
CA ASP A 119 1.54 4.11 25.11
C ASP A 119 2.50 3.00 24.67
N LEU A 120 2.78 2.03 25.55
CA LEU A 120 3.64 0.90 25.24
C LEU A 120 2.97 -0.07 24.26
N GLU A 121 1.70 -0.39 24.45
CA GLU A 121 0.90 -1.17 23.51
C GLU A 121 0.88 -0.50 22.14
N TRP A 122 0.69 0.82 22.11
CA TRP A 122 0.64 1.57 20.86
C TRP A 122 2.01 1.64 20.16
N GLN A 123 3.10 1.84 20.92
CA GLN A 123 4.45 1.78 20.38
C GLN A 123 4.77 0.40 19.79
N LEU A 124 4.39 -0.68 20.49
CA LEU A 124 4.56 -2.04 19.99
C LEU A 124 3.74 -2.25 18.70
N ALA A 125 2.52 -1.70 18.65
CA ALA A 125 1.67 -1.75 17.47
C ALA A 125 2.37 -1.17 16.22
N GLN A 126 3.10 -0.06 16.36
CA GLN A 126 3.84 0.55 15.24
C GLN A 126 4.94 -0.38 14.69
N SER A 127 5.58 -1.18 15.55
CA SER A 127 6.64 -2.11 15.14
C SER A 127 6.12 -3.41 14.51
N LYS A 128 4.87 -3.78 14.81
CA LYS A 128 4.25 -5.03 14.36
C LYS A 128 2.76 -4.83 14.09
N PRO A 129 2.40 -4.03 13.09
CA PRO A 129 1.03 -3.56 12.90
C PRO A 129 0.07 -4.72 12.63
N LYS A 130 0.47 -5.68 11.80
CA LYS A 130 -0.35 -6.85 11.48
C LYS A 130 -0.61 -7.73 12.70
N GLU A 131 0.45 -8.13 13.41
CA GLU A 131 0.35 -8.97 14.63
C GLU A 131 -0.50 -8.29 15.71
N PHE A 132 -0.37 -6.97 15.85
CA PHE A 132 -1.19 -6.19 16.77
C PHE A 132 -2.67 -6.22 16.37
N LEU A 133 -3.01 -5.93 15.11
CA LEU A 133 -4.39 -5.93 14.64
C LEU A 133 -5.02 -7.33 14.73
N GLU A 134 -4.26 -8.38 14.43
CA GLU A 134 -4.69 -9.77 14.64
C GLU A 134 -4.99 -10.06 16.11
N THR A 135 -4.16 -9.58 17.03
CA THR A 135 -4.36 -9.75 18.47
C THR A 135 -5.60 -8.99 18.95
N VAL A 136 -5.83 -7.78 18.43
CA VAL A 136 -6.95 -6.91 18.85
C VAL A 136 -8.28 -7.35 18.27
N PHE A 137 -8.31 -7.72 16.99
CA PHE A 137 -9.54 -7.99 16.24
C PHE A 137 -9.82 -9.47 16.01
N GLY A 138 -8.85 -10.36 16.30
CA GLY A 138 -8.97 -11.79 16.11
C GLY A 138 -8.63 -12.22 14.67
N ASN A 139 -9.44 -13.13 14.11
CA ASN A 139 -9.14 -13.82 12.87
C ASN A 139 -8.68 -12.88 11.74
N ASN A 140 -7.48 -13.16 11.24
CA ASN A 140 -6.76 -12.37 10.24
C ASN A 140 -7.57 -12.16 8.93
N GLU A 141 -8.48 -13.07 8.58
CA GLU A 141 -9.26 -12.97 7.34
C GLU A 141 -10.26 -11.80 7.29
N GLN A 142 -10.59 -11.18 8.43
CA GLN A 142 -11.65 -10.17 8.49
C GLN A 142 -11.21 -8.82 9.07
N ILE A 143 -9.91 -8.60 9.28
CA ILE A 143 -9.41 -7.34 9.87
C ILE A 143 -9.81 -6.14 9.03
N ASN A 144 -9.53 -6.17 7.72
CA ASN A 144 -9.87 -5.11 6.79
C ASN A 144 -11.38 -4.85 6.78
N ALA A 145 -12.19 -5.89 6.60
CA ALA A 145 -13.65 -5.78 6.61
C ALA A 145 -14.16 -5.15 7.91
N ARG A 146 -13.67 -5.61 9.06
CA ARG A 146 -14.05 -5.06 10.37
C ARG A 146 -13.69 -3.59 10.50
N ILE A 147 -12.52 -3.17 10.03
CA ILE A 147 -12.14 -1.76 10.06
C ILE A 147 -13.03 -0.95 9.11
N PHE A 148 -13.15 -1.36 7.84
CA PHE A 148 -13.88 -0.64 6.81
C PHE A 148 -15.40 -0.59 7.03
N GLU A 149 -15.98 -1.54 7.76
CA GLU A 149 -17.39 -1.52 8.19
C GLU A 149 -17.66 -0.55 9.35
N ASN A 150 -16.62 -0.17 10.11
CA ASN A 150 -16.74 0.65 11.32
C ASN A 150 -16.16 2.07 11.17
N ILE A 151 -15.74 2.45 9.96
CA ILE A 151 -15.26 3.79 9.64
C ILE A 151 -16.15 4.49 8.60
N ASN A 152 -16.20 5.81 8.68
CA ASN A 152 -16.90 6.66 7.72
C ASN A 152 -15.92 7.36 6.75
N ASP A 153 -16.46 8.13 5.80
CA ASP A 153 -15.65 8.82 4.80
C ASP A 153 -14.64 9.82 5.40
N ALA A 154 -14.99 10.52 6.49
CA ALA A 154 -14.06 11.44 7.16
C ALA A 154 -12.91 10.68 7.84
N GLU A 155 -13.17 9.47 8.35
CA GLU A 155 -12.15 8.61 8.92
C GLU A 155 -11.27 7.96 7.84
N ILE A 156 -11.85 7.64 6.67
CA ILE A 156 -11.08 7.25 5.49
C ILE A 156 -10.14 8.39 5.06
N GLU A 157 -10.59 9.64 5.07
CA GLU A 157 -9.76 10.80 4.74
C GLU A 157 -8.56 10.95 5.70
N ILE A 158 -8.71 10.58 6.97
CA ILE A 158 -7.62 10.53 7.95
C ILE A 158 -6.58 9.48 7.54
N LEU A 159 -7.02 8.25 7.24
CA LEU A 159 -6.13 7.17 6.79
C LEU A 159 -5.46 7.50 5.46
N GLN A 160 -6.13 8.25 4.60
CA GLN A 160 -5.57 8.75 3.35
C GLN A 160 -4.42 9.74 3.59
N GLN A 161 -4.33 10.41 4.73
CA GLN A 161 -3.20 11.29 5.04
C GLN A 161 -1.92 10.53 5.39
N SER A 162 -1.93 9.19 5.36
CA SER A 162 -0.72 8.39 5.49
C SER A 162 0.32 8.81 4.45
N PRO A 163 1.59 9.02 4.83
CA PRO A 163 2.65 9.35 3.87
C PRO A 163 2.69 8.36 2.69
N LEU A 164 2.55 7.06 2.97
CA LEU A 164 2.52 6.01 1.95
C LEU A 164 1.36 6.21 0.95
N ILE A 165 0.15 6.45 1.45
CA ILE A 165 -1.04 6.63 0.60
C ILE A 165 -0.93 7.93 -0.21
N GLN A 166 -0.44 9.01 0.40
CA GLN A 166 -0.22 10.28 -0.28
C GLN A 166 0.83 10.17 -1.40
N GLU A 167 1.91 9.43 -1.18
CA GLU A 167 2.91 9.16 -2.24
C GLU A 167 2.32 8.37 -3.40
N ILE A 168 1.50 7.35 -3.11
CA ILE A 168 0.81 6.58 -4.15
C ILE A 168 -0.15 7.48 -4.93
N ILE A 169 -0.97 8.29 -4.24
CA ILE A 169 -1.89 9.26 -4.87
C ILE A 169 -1.12 10.22 -5.78
N LYS A 170 0.02 10.75 -5.32
CA LYS A 170 0.87 11.66 -6.08
C LYS A 170 1.39 11.01 -7.37
N PHE A 171 1.91 9.80 -7.27
CA PHE A 171 2.37 9.03 -8.44
C PHE A 171 1.24 8.84 -9.45
N LEU A 172 0.10 8.31 -9.01
CA LEU A 172 -1.04 8.02 -9.89
C LEU A 172 -1.59 9.28 -10.55
N SER A 173 -1.67 10.38 -9.80
CA SER A 173 -2.11 11.68 -10.32
C SER A 173 -1.16 12.21 -11.39
N SER A 174 0.15 11.99 -11.24
CA SER A 174 1.14 12.41 -12.24
C SER A 174 0.94 11.73 -13.59
N LEU A 175 0.52 10.46 -13.58
CA LEU A 175 0.23 9.68 -14.79
C LEU A 175 -0.98 10.25 -15.55
N ILE A 176 -1.99 10.74 -14.83
CA ILE A 176 -3.18 11.36 -15.45
C ILE A 176 -2.77 12.63 -16.17
N THR A 177 -2.03 13.53 -15.51
CA THR A 177 -1.57 14.79 -16.11
C THR A 177 -0.73 14.54 -17.35
N SER A 178 0.20 13.59 -17.30
CA SER A 178 1.00 13.19 -18.47
C SER A 178 0.12 12.65 -19.61
N SER A 179 -0.93 11.88 -19.31
CA SER A 179 -1.83 11.37 -20.35
C SER A 179 -2.65 12.46 -21.05
N VAL A 180 -3.00 13.54 -20.33
CA VAL A 180 -3.74 14.69 -20.89
C VAL A 180 -2.83 15.55 -21.77
N ALA A 181 -1.54 15.67 -21.43
CA ALA A 181 -0.58 16.48 -22.18
C ALA A 181 -0.11 15.84 -23.51
N ILE A 182 -0.37 14.54 -23.73
CA ILE A 182 0.05 13.79 -24.93
C ILE A 182 -1.10 13.67 -25.96
N ASN A 183 -2.32 14.10 -25.60
CA ASN A 183 -3.47 14.19 -26.51
C ASN A 183 -3.70 15.63 -26.98
#